data_AF-A0A6V8MS48-F1
#
_entry.id   AF-A0A6V8MS48-F1
#
_cell.length_a   1.000
_cell.length_b   1.000
_cell.length_c   1.000
_cell.angle_alpha   90.00
_cell.angle_beta   90.00
_cell.angle_gamma   90.00
#
_symmetry.space_group_name_H-M   'P 1'
#
loop_
_entity.id
_entity.type
_entity.pdbx_description
1 polymer ?
#
loop_
_entity_poly.entity_id
_entity_poly.type
_entity_poly.pdbx_seq_one_letter_code
_entity_poly.pdbx_strand_id
1 'polypeptide(L)' 'MEENAGKHEEITPELLMVMSASIAAYLGRTVRIRKARFVDPMQVNAWGQSSRVVLQASHNLNVRRS' A
#
# COMPACT_ATOMS: atom_id res chain seq x y z
N MET A 1 -2.50 25.84 -19.77
CA MET A 1 -2.47 25.13 -18.47
C MET A 1 -2.66 23.67 -18.81
N GLU A 2 -1.56 22.94 -18.84
CA GLU A 2 -1.46 21.63 -19.47
C GLU A 2 -2.05 20.56 -18.54
N GLU A 3 -3.18 20.01 -18.96
CA GLU A 3 -3.87 18.89 -18.34
C GLU A 3 -3.05 17.61 -18.57
N ASN A 4 -2.27 17.20 -17.57
CA ASN A 4 -1.59 15.89 -17.54
C ASN A 4 -2.31 14.97 -16.54
N ALA A 5 -3.63 14.84 -16.70
CA ALA A 5 -4.44 13.90 -15.94
C ALA A 5 -4.63 12.64 -16.78
N GLY A 6 -3.79 11.61 -16.55
CA GLY A 6 -4.10 10.26 -17.08
C GLY A 6 -2.95 9.45 -17.64
N LYS A 7 -1.69 9.89 -17.56
CA LYS A 7 -0.57 8.96 -17.76
C LYS A 7 -0.30 8.28 -16.43
N HIS A 8 -0.83 7.06 -16.27
CA HIS A 8 -0.37 6.17 -15.19
C HIS A 8 1.15 6.03 -15.35
N GLU A 9 1.88 6.72 -14.49
CA GLU A 9 3.34 6.62 -14.43
C GLU A 9 3.68 5.14 -14.25
N GLU A 10 4.59 4.63 -15.07
CA GLU A 10 5.00 3.24 -14.95
C GLU A 10 5.72 3.06 -13.61
N ILE A 11 5.44 1.97 -12.89
CA ILE A 11 6.18 1.69 -11.66
C ILE A 11 7.58 1.26 -12.06
N THR A 12 8.54 2.15 -11.87
CA THR A 12 9.93 1.89 -12.26
C THR A 12 10.59 0.85 -11.35
N PRO A 13 11.60 0.12 -11.86
CA PRO A 13 12.38 -0.80 -11.05
C PRO A 13 13.05 -0.13 -9.83
N GLU A 14 13.53 1.11 -10.00
CA GLU A 14 14.16 1.89 -8.94
C GLU A 14 13.18 2.15 -7.79
N LEU A 15 11.93 2.50 -8.12
CA LEU A 15 10.89 2.73 -7.12
C LEU A 15 10.55 1.44 -6.36
N LEU A 16 10.45 0.31 -7.06
CA LEU A 16 10.27 -1.01 -6.43
C LEU A 16 11.43 -1.38 -5.50
N MET A 17 12.67 -1.06 -5.90
CA MET A 17 13.85 -1.29 -5.09
C MET A 17 13.78 -0.49 -3.79
N VAL A 18 13.52 0.82 -3.87
CA VAL A 18 13.40 1.68 -2.69
C VAL A 18 12.26 1.22 -1.77
N MET A 19 11.10 0.88 -2.33
CA MET A 19 9.99 0.31 -1.56
C MET A 19 10.40 -0.98 -0.84
N SER A 20 11.03 -1.92 -1.54
CA SER A 20 11.43 -3.20 -0.96
C SER A 20 12.45 -3.04 0.18
N ALA A 21 13.45 -2.16 0.00
CA ALA A 21 14.46 -1.87 0.99
C ALA A 21 13.86 -1.23 2.24
N SER A 22 12.93 -0.29 2.07
CA SER A 22 12.25 0.40 3.16
C SER A 22 11.39 -0.56 3.99
N ILE A 23 10.62 -1.43 3.33
CA ILE A 23 9.79 -2.43 4.03
C ILE A 23 10.69 -3.46 4.74
N ALA A 24 11.78 -3.89 4.09
CA ALA A 24 12.72 -4.83 4.69
C ALA A 24 13.41 -4.26 5.93
N ALA A 25 13.84 -2.99 5.88
CA ALA A 25 14.42 -2.29 7.01
C ALA A 25 13.43 -2.14 8.18
N TYR A 26 12.17 -1.84 7.88
CA TYR A 26 11.12 -1.73 8.90
C TYR A 26 10.77 -3.08 9.55
N LEU A 27 10.68 -4.15 8.76
CA LEU A 27 10.30 -5.47 9.26
C LEU A 27 11.49 -6.31 9.77
N GLY A 28 12.73 -5.90 9.49
CA GLY A 28 13.93 -6.65 9.83
C GLY A 28 14.12 -7.96 9.06
N ARG A 29 13.45 -8.12 7.90
CA ARG A 29 13.50 -9.35 7.08
C ARG A 29 13.38 -9.07 5.60
N THR A 30 13.79 -10.02 4.77
CA THR A 30 13.66 -9.92 3.31
C THR A 30 12.19 -9.92 2.88
N VAL A 31 11.87 -9.10 1.87
CA VAL A 31 10.51 -8.88 1.38
C VAL A 31 10.47 -9.07 -0.13
N ARG A 32 9.43 -9.73 -0.62
CA ARG A 32 9.15 -9.89 -2.05
C ARG A 32 7.84 -9.20 -2.41
N ILE A 33 7.92 -8.14 -3.19
CA ILE A 33 6.73 -7.46 -3.75
C ILE A 33 6.18 -8.34 -4.88
N ARG A 34 4.94 -8.85 -4.74
CA ARG A 34 4.31 -9.70 -5.77
C ARG A 34 3.58 -8.89 -6.85
N LYS A 35 3.04 -7.74 -6.48
CA LYS A 35 2.29 -6.85 -7.36
C LYS A 35 2.33 -5.45 -6.79
N ALA A 36 2.61 -4.48 -7.65
CA ALA A 36 2.44 -3.06 -7.35
C ALA A 36 1.62 -2.46 -8.50
N ARG A 37 0.69 -1.56 -8.18
CA ARG A 37 -0.07 -0.80 -9.18
C ARG A 37 -0.44 0.54 -8.57
N PHE A 38 -0.46 1.57 -9.39
CA PHE A 38 -1.19 2.78 -9.04
C PHE A 38 -2.68 2.45 -8.95
N VAL A 39 -3.33 3.02 -7.96
CA VAL A 39 -4.77 2.86 -7.76
C VAL A 39 -5.41 4.22 -7.99
N ASP A 40 -6.42 4.25 -8.85
CA ASP A 40 -7.19 5.47 -9.12
C ASP A 40 -8.02 5.82 -7.87
N PRO A 41 -7.76 6.97 -7.23
CA PRO A 41 -8.47 7.38 -6.01
C PRO A 41 -9.99 7.44 -6.16
N MET A 42 -10.50 7.71 -7.37
CA MET A 42 -11.93 7.77 -7.66
C MET A 42 -12.58 6.38 -7.73
N GLN A 43 -11.78 5.35 -8.05
CA GLN A 43 -12.23 3.95 -8.13
C GLN A 43 -11.96 3.18 -6.83
N VAL A 44 -11.20 3.75 -5.89
CA VAL A 44 -11.02 3.16 -4.56
C VAL A 44 -12.21 3.56 -3.70
N ASN A 45 -12.90 2.55 -3.21
CA ASN A 45 -13.79 2.65 -2.05
C ASN A 45 -13.16 3.55 -0.96
N ALA A 46 -13.89 4.58 -0.49
CA ALA A 46 -13.50 5.52 0.57
C ALA A 46 -13.04 4.88 1.90
N TRP A 47 -13.17 3.56 2.07
CA TRP A 47 -12.59 2.78 3.16
C TRP A 47 -11.05 2.90 3.28
N GLY A 48 -10.36 3.41 2.25
CA GLY A 48 -8.93 3.74 2.32
C GLY A 48 -8.60 5.13 2.88
N GLN A 49 -9.58 6.05 2.92
CA GLN A 49 -9.38 7.43 3.38
C GLN A 49 -9.68 7.61 4.88
N SER A 50 -10.35 6.64 5.51
CA SER A 50 -10.72 6.72 6.93
C SER A 50 -9.79 5.84 7.77
N SER A 51 -9.16 6.42 8.79
CA SER A 51 -8.16 5.80 9.69
C SER A 51 -8.72 4.71 10.63
N ARG A 52 -9.85 4.10 10.28
CA ARG A 52 -10.57 3.10 11.06
C ARG A 52 -10.91 1.93 10.16
N VAL A 53 -9.89 1.21 9.72
CA VAL A 53 -10.05 -0.08 9.03
C VAL A 53 -10.36 -1.14 10.08
N VAL A 54 -11.54 -1.77 9.99
CA VAL A 54 -11.88 -2.95 10.78
C VAL A 54 -11.42 -4.17 10.00
N LEU A 55 -10.30 -4.77 10.42
CA LEU A 55 -9.86 -6.05 9.89
C LEU A 55 -10.71 -7.17 10.50
N GLN A 56 -11.66 -7.69 9.74
CA GLN A 56 -12.32 -8.94 10.10
C GLN A 56 -11.36 -10.10 9.80
N ALA A 57 -10.57 -10.52 10.78
CA ALA A 57 -9.83 -11.77 10.70
C ALA A 57 -10.75 -12.95 11.08
N SER A 58 -10.58 -14.11 10.44
CA SER A 58 -11.31 -15.35 10.79
C SER A 58 -11.02 -15.84 12.21
N HIS A 59 -9.98 -15.30 12.83
CA HIS A 59 -9.63 -15.50 14.21
C HIS A 59 -9.73 -14.14 14.90
N ASN A 60 -10.43 -14.08 16.03
CA ASN A 60 -10.46 -12.89 16.86
C ASN A 60 -9.03 -12.54 17.27
N LEU A 61 -8.43 -11.55 16.62
CA LEU A 61 -7.17 -10.98 17.05
C LEU A 61 -7.50 -10.22 18.33
N ASN A 62 -7.39 -10.91 19.47
CA ASN A 62 -7.64 -10.34 20.78
C ASN A 62 -6.55 -9.31 21.05
N VAL A 63 -6.77 -8.08 20.61
CA VAL A 63 -5.93 -6.92 20.92
C VAL A 63 -6.16 -6.61 22.40
N ARG A 64 -5.44 -7.33 23.26
CA ARG A 64 -5.29 -6.98 24.67
C ARG A 64 -4.64 -5.60 24.73
N ARG A 65 -5.42 -4.58 25.08
CA ARG A 65 -4.88 -3.29 25.53
C ARG A 65 -4.49 -3.45 27.00
N SER A 66 -3.21 -3.21 27.30
CA SER A 66 -2.75 -2.86 28.64
C SER A 66 -2.87 -1.35 28.82
#